data_AF-A0A2E3Y1H6-F1
#
_entry.id   AF-A0A2E3Y1H6-F1
#
_cell.length_a   1.000
_cell.length_b   1.000
_cell.length_c   1.000
_cell.angle_alpha   90.00
_cell.angle_beta   90.00
_cell.angle_gamma   90.00
#
_symmetry.space_group_name_H-M   'P 1'
#
loop_
_entity.id
_entity.type
_entity.pdbx_description
1 polymer ?
#
loop_
_entity_poly.entity_id
_entity_poly.type
_entity_poly.pdbx_seq_one_letter_code
_entity_poly.pdbx_strand_id
1 'polypeptide(L)'
;MKKNSKLKLLPASLLVVVVGSLLNQLFGSVGGNFSEMTFLGSSHLVNLPDALITGDYKNLLVTPDFSMEAFSNKEVYVYAVTLALVASIETLLCLEATDKLDPDKNISPTNKELKAQGIGNFLSGLLGGLPITMVIVRSSANINANAKSPMSAFYHGIFLLLGVFLFPSVLEYIPLSSLAAILIVIGFKLVKIKNVISKFKTDWENGLVIVVTIIAVLLTDLLSGVGIGFVLAMFFLLRKNYELAFISHIDTENNKAVISFAQIVSFLNKGALMQTLQDIPNGSTVKISAKKCHTMSNEIQEVITDFRDISSKKNNIDLELIGFDKFLSVDETSSNKRFFLNATTILILNRYQNEIKSASNKDTLSIYNQMIKDIFFINNLFYDDYKSFRNSFYYKGTILTKNTNQLKKEFSKFHKTVVDNAISNDELYQEWMSLKNDDEVRKIIASTNNQIIDFNNENKLEKDFFKFWEIIHKSVSDISDFSTKEFND
;
A
#
# COMPACT_ATOMS: atom_id res chain seq x y z
N MET A 1 -35.99 -40.16 11.99
CA MET A 1 -37.04 -39.61 12.87
C MET A 1 -38.13 -38.99 12.00
N LYS A 2 -39.39 -39.43 12.14
CA LYS A 2 -40.53 -38.93 11.36
C LYS A 2 -40.68 -37.41 11.58
N LYS A 3 -40.74 -36.67 10.48
CA LYS A 3 -40.64 -35.21 10.38
C LYS A 3 -41.98 -34.58 10.77
N ASN A 4 -42.23 -34.38 12.07
CA ASN A 4 -43.46 -33.74 12.56
C ASN A 4 -43.51 -32.26 12.12
N SER A 5 -44.48 -31.89 11.27
CA SER A 5 -44.58 -30.54 10.70
C SER A 5 -44.92 -29.46 11.74
N LYS A 6 -45.61 -29.82 12.83
CA LYS A 6 -46.00 -28.89 13.91
C LYS A 6 -44.81 -28.38 14.74
N LEU A 7 -43.76 -29.19 14.89
CA LEU A 7 -42.52 -28.80 15.58
C LEU A 7 -41.63 -27.85 14.74
N LYS A 8 -41.95 -27.60 13.47
CA LYS A 8 -41.22 -26.62 12.64
C LYS A 8 -41.59 -25.17 12.95
N LEU A 9 -42.75 -24.91 13.55
CA LEU A 9 -43.24 -23.54 13.73
C LEU A 9 -42.55 -22.81 14.89
N LEU A 10 -42.06 -23.55 15.89
CA LEU A 10 -41.42 -22.98 17.07
C LEU A 10 -39.89 -23.09 16.97
N PRO A 11 -39.15 -21.98 17.08
CA PRO A 11 -37.69 -22.01 17.12
C PRO A 11 -37.19 -22.86 18.29
N ALA A 12 -36.21 -23.73 18.03
CA ALA A 12 -35.62 -24.58 19.08
C ALA A 12 -35.01 -23.75 20.22
N SER A 13 -34.45 -22.58 19.93
CA SER A 13 -33.92 -21.65 20.93
C SER A 13 -35.00 -21.15 21.89
N LEU A 14 -36.20 -20.83 21.38
CA LEU A 14 -37.32 -20.42 22.22
C LEU A 14 -37.76 -21.54 23.15
N LEU A 15 -37.83 -22.78 22.64
CA LEU A 15 -38.21 -23.94 23.44
C LEU A 15 -37.19 -24.20 24.57
N VAL A 16 -35.89 -24.06 24.29
CA VAL A 16 -34.84 -24.20 25.31
C VAL A 16 -35.00 -23.15 26.42
N VAL A 17 -35.25 -21.90 26.07
CA VAL A 17 -35.48 -20.82 27.05
C VAL A 17 -36.72 -21.11 27.90
N VAL A 18 -37.85 -21.42 27.28
CA VAL A 18 -39.11 -21.69 27.99
C VAL A 18 -38.98 -22.90 28.91
N VAL A 19 -38.43 -24.02 28.42
CA VAL A 19 -38.22 -25.22 29.22
C VAL A 19 -37.23 -24.96 30.34
N GLY A 20 -36.13 -24.24 30.08
CA GLY A 20 -35.14 -23.86 31.10
C GLY A 20 -35.75 -23.03 32.22
N SER A 21 -36.53 -21.99 31.86
CA SER A 21 -37.24 -21.15 32.84
C SER A 21 -38.26 -21.94 33.65
N LEU A 22 -39.06 -22.80 33.01
CA LEU A 22 -40.05 -23.63 33.70
C LEU A 22 -39.40 -24.64 34.64
N LEU A 23 -38.32 -25.30 34.21
CA LEU A 23 -37.58 -26.23 35.04
C LEU A 23 -37.00 -25.54 36.27
N ASN A 24 -36.43 -24.33 36.12
CA ASN A 24 -35.93 -23.59 37.26
C ASN A 24 -37.03 -23.27 38.29
N GLN A 25 -38.21 -22.85 37.83
CA GLN A 25 -39.37 -22.61 38.70
C GLN A 25 -39.85 -23.89 39.38
N LEU A 26 -39.90 -25.01 38.65
CA LEU A 26 -40.27 -26.30 39.22
C LEU A 26 -39.28 -26.72 40.30
N PHE A 27 -37.97 -26.59 40.07
CA PHE A 27 -36.95 -26.92 41.07
C PHE A 27 -37.08 -26.08 42.35
N GLY A 28 -37.38 -24.78 42.21
CA GLY A 28 -37.68 -23.93 43.36
C GLY A 28 -38.94 -24.33 44.13
N SER A 29 -39.94 -24.90 43.44
CA SER A 29 -41.21 -25.32 44.05
C SER A 29 -41.16 -26.66 44.80
N VAL A 30 -40.19 -27.53 44.49
CA VAL A 30 -40.08 -28.88 45.09
C VAL A 30 -39.61 -28.82 46.56
N GLY A 31 -38.90 -27.75 46.95
CA GLY A 31 -38.45 -27.53 48.33
C GLY A 31 -37.38 -28.52 48.84
N GLY A 32 -36.87 -28.27 50.05
CA GLY A 32 -35.86 -29.11 50.71
C GLY A 32 -34.47 -29.08 50.07
N ASN A 33 -33.59 -30.00 50.50
CA ASN A 33 -32.18 -30.08 50.05
C ASN A 33 -32.04 -30.20 48.52
N PHE A 34 -33.04 -30.75 47.82
CA PHE A 34 -33.02 -30.86 46.37
C PHE A 34 -33.16 -29.50 45.68
N SER A 35 -34.02 -28.61 46.20
CA SER A 35 -34.16 -27.24 45.71
C SER A 35 -32.89 -26.43 45.94
N GLU A 36 -32.24 -26.56 47.10
CA GLU A 36 -31.00 -25.83 47.39
C GLU A 36 -29.84 -26.21 46.45
N MET A 37 -29.83 -27.45 45.95
CA MET A 37 -28.83 -27.91 44.98
C MET A 37 -29.15 -27.55 43.52
N THR A 38 -30.42 -27.37 43.16
CA THR A 38 -30.86 -27.30 41.75
C THR A 38 -31.48 -25.97 41.34
N PHE A 39 -31.99 -25.19 42.28
CA PHE A 39 -32.57 -23.88 42.01
C PHE A 39 -31.47 -22.85 41.69
N LEU A 40 -31.65 -22.13 40.59
CA LEU A 40 -30.75 -21.06 40.19
C LEU A 40 -31.15 -19.76 40.89
N GLY A 41 -30.24 -19.24 41.71
CA GLY A 41 -30.35 -17.88 42.26
C GLY A 41 -30.21 -16.79 41.20
N SER A 42 -30.55 -15.55 41.56
CA SER A 42 -30.63 -14.39 40.66
C SER A 42 -29.36 -14.13 39.84
N SER A 43 -28.19 -14.49 40.36
CA SER A 43 -26.90 -14.35 39.65
C SER A 43 -26.74 -15.25 38.42
N HIS A 44 -27.54 -16.33 38.32
CA HIS A 44 -27.53 -17.28 37.21
C HIS A 44 -28.71 -17.08 36.26
N LEU A 45 -29.49 -16.01 36.47
CA LEU A 45 -30.58 -15.58 35.62
C LEU A 45 -30.19 -14.32 34.86
N VAL A 46 -30.96 -13.97 33.82
CA VAL A 46 -30.79 -12.71 33.11
C VAL A 46 -31.06 -11.55 34.07
N ASN A 47 -30.10 -10.64 34.17
CA ASN A 47 -30.22 -9.43 34.98
C ASN A 47 -30.55 -8.24 34.07
N LEU A 48 -31.61 -7.52 34.39
CA LEU A 48 -32.06 -6.33 33.66
C LEU A 48 -31.84 -5.10 34.54
N PRO A 49 -31.57 -3.92 33.96
CA PRO A 49 -31.55 -2.68 34.72
C PRO A 49 -32.85 -2.45 35.50
N ASP A 50 -32.75 -2.11 36.79
CA ASP A 50 -33.92 -1.82 37.66
C ASP A 50 -34.86 -0.77 37.06
N ALA A 51 -34.31 0.16 36.28
CA ALA A 51 -35.04 1.18 35.53
C ALA A 51 -36.09 0.60 34.56
N LEU A 52 -35.89 -0.60 34.01
CA LEU A 52 -36.90 -1.27 33.16
C LEU A 52 -38.09 -1.80 33.96
N ILE A 53 -37.87 -2.18 35.22
CA ILE A 53 -38.90 -2.76 36.10
C ILE A 53 -39.67 -1.64 36.81
N THR A 54 -38.95 -0.63 37.28
CA THR A 54 -39.49 0.51 38.05
C THR A 54 -40.13 1.57 37.16
N GLY A 55 -39.87 1.54 35.84
CA GLY A 55 -40.39 2.49 34.87
C GLY A 55 -39.59 3.79 34.75
N ASP A 56 -38.40 3.86 35.36
CA ASP A 56 -37.51 5.03 35.28
C ASP A 56 -36.66 5.03 34.00
N TYR A 57 -37.34 5.18 32.86
CA TYR A 57 -36.71 5.02 31.54
C TYR A 57 -35.67 6.09 31.20
N LYS A 58 -35.63 7.21 31.92
CA LYS A 58 -34.64 8.27 31.69
C LYS A 58 -33.22 7.80 31.99
N ASN A 59 -33.07 6.93 32.99
CA ASN A 59 -31.79 6.36 33.39
C ASN A 59 -31.33 5.20 32.51
N LEU A 60 -32.11 4.79 31.50
CA LEU A 60 -31.71 3.79 30.51
C LEU A 60 -30.87 4.37 29.38
N LEU A 61 -30.99 5.68 29.11
CA LEU A 61 -30.25 6.33 28.05
C LEU A 61 -28.91 6.83 28.59
N VAL A 62 -27.81 6.29 28.06
CA VAL A 62 -26.46 6.75 28.36
C VAL A 62 -25.98 7.56 27.18
N THR A 63 -25.72 8.85 27.36
CA THR A 63 -25.17 9.69 26.29
C THR A 63 -23.65 9.64 26.28
N PRO A 64 -22.99 9.79 25.11
CA PRO A 64 -21.54 9.87 25.04
C PRO A 64 -20.99 11.02 25.88
N ASP A 65 -19.86 10.78 26.54
CA ASP A 65 -19.09 11.85 27.16
C ASP A 65 -18.29 12.61 26.09
N PHE A 66 -18.61 13.90 25.91
CA PHE A 66 -17.93 14.79 24.97
C PHE A 66 -16.83 15.63 25.65
N SER A 67 -16.40 15.26 26.87
CA SER A 67 -15.31 15.92 27.57
C SER A 67 -13.98 15.80 26.82
N MET A 68 -13.10 16.80 27.00
CA MET A 68 -11.75 16.78 26.42
C MET A 68 -10.93 15.58 26.92
N GLU A 69 -11.23 15.06 28.11
CA GLU A 69 -10.59 13.87 28.68
C GLU A 69 -10.98 12.61 27.89
N ALA A 70 -12.26 12.44 27.57
CA ALA A 70 -12.75 11.35 26.73
C ALA A 70 -12.11 11.38 25.32
N PHE A 71 -12.00 12.56 24.70
CA PHE A 71 -11.34 12.72 23.40
C PHE A 71 -9.82 12.52 23.45
N SER A 72 -9.20 12.65 24.61
CA SER A 72 -7.75 12.42 24.79
C SER A 72 -7.42 10.94 25.04
N ASN A 73 -8.42 10.11 25.33
CA ASN A 73 -8.23 8.69 25.59
C ASN A 73 -7.91 7.93 24.28
N LYS A 74 -6.68 7.44 24.18
CA LYS A 74 -6.19 6.67 23.02
C LYS A 74 -6.97 5.37 22.80
N GLU A 75 -7.44 4.73 23.86
CA GLU A 75 -8.16 3.46 23.76
C GLU A 75 -9.46 3.59 22.97
N VAL A 76 -10.16 4.73 23.11
CA VAL A 76 -11.40 5.00 22.38
C VAL A 76 -11.16 4.91 20.86
N TYR A 77 -10.06 5.47 20.37
CA TYR A 77 -9.72 5.41 18.94
C TYR A 77 -9.31 4.00 18.50
N VAL A 78 -8.56 3.27 19.34
CA VAL A 78 -8.19 1.88 19.06
C VAL A 78 -9.44 1.02 18.93
N TYR A 79 -10.38 1.09 19.89
CA TYR A 79 -11.64 0.37 19.83
C TYR A 79 -12.53 0.83 18.67
N ALA A 80 -12.60 2.14 18.39
CA ALA A 80 -13.40 2.67 17.29
C ALA A 80 -12.92 2.14 15.93
N VAL A 81 -11.60 2.17 15.67
CA VAL A 81 -11.02 1.61 14.44
C VAL A 81 -11.23 0.10 14.36
N THR A 82 -11.02 -0.59 15.49
CA THR A 82 -11.21 -2.05 15.59
C THR A 82 -12.64 -2.46 15.26
N LEU A 83 -13.62 -1.84 15.91
CA LEU A 83 -15.03 -2.09 15.70
C LEU A 83 -15.44 -1.71 14.27
N ALA A 84 -14.96 -0.57 13.75
CA ALA A 84 -15.26 -0.17 12.38
C ALA A 84 -14.78 -1.22 11.37
N LEU A 85 -13.56 -1.75 11.52
CA LEU A 85 -13.00 -2.77 10.62
C LEU A 85 -13.75 -4.10 10.75
N VAL A 86 -13.88 -4.62 11.97
CA VAL A 86 -14.53 -5.92 12.22
C VAL A 86 -16.00 -5.89 11.79
N ALA A 87 -16.75 -4.86 12.20
CA ALA A 87 -18.16 -4.72 11.88
C ALA A 87 -18.38 -4.56 10.37
N SER A 88 -17.50 -3.83 9.67
CA SER A 88 -17.59 -3.67 8.20
C SER A 88 -17.32 -4.98 7.47
N ILE A 89 -16.26 -5.71 7.86
CA ILE A 89 -15.94 -7.01 7.25
C ILE A 89 -17.07 -8.01 7.49
N GLU A 90 -17.55 -8.13 8.74
CA GLU A 90 -18.65 -9.02 9.07
C GLU A 90 -19.92 -8.68 8.28
N THR A 91 -20.24 -7.39 8.17
CA THR A 91 -21.43 -6.94 7.44
C THR A 91 -21.32 -7.27 5.96
N LEU A 92 -20.16 -7.05 5.31
CA LEU A 92 -19.97 -7.39 3.90
C LEU A 92 -20.02 -8.91 3.65
N LEU A 93 -19.41 -9.70 4.53
CA LEU A 93 -19.46 -11.16 4.45
C LEU A 93 -20.89 -11.68 4.63
N CYS A 94 -21.65 -11.09 5.56
CA CYS A 94 -23.06 -11.41 5.76
C CYS A 94 -23.91 -10.97 4.57
N LEU A 95 -23.61 -9.83 3.95
CA LEU A 95 -24.30 -9.32 2.76
C LEU A 95 -24.11 -10.29 1.59
N GLU A 96 -22.86 -10.64 1.27
CA GLU A 96 -22.55 -11.56 0.17
C GLU A 96 -23.19 -12.94 0.40
N ALA A 97 -23.14 -13.44 1.63
CA ALA A 97 -23.76 -14.72 1.96
C ALA A 97 -25.29 -14.65 1.94
N THR A 98 -25.89 -13.50 2.24
CA THR A 98 -27.34 -13.27 2.13
C THR A 98 -27.77 -13.19 0.66
N ASP A 99 -27.05 -12.45 -0.18
CA ASP A 99 -27.29 -12.37 -1.64
C ASP A 99 -27.20 -13.77 -2.29
N LYS A 100 -26.27 -14.62 -1.83
CA LYS A 100 -26.19 -16.02 -2.28
C LYS A 100 -27.43 -16.85 -1.90
N LEU A 101 -28.05 -16.55 -0.76
CA LEU A 101 -29.27 -17.22 -0.29
C LEU A 101 -30.54 -16.65 -0.92
N ASP A 102 -30.50 -15.43 -1.46
CA ASP A 102 -31.63 -14.79 -2.13
C ASP A 102 -32.13 -15.68 -3.29
N PRO A 103 -33.42 -16.10 -3.27
CA PRO A 103 -34.04 -16.81 -4.38
C PRO A 103 -34.08 -15.99 -5.67
N ASP A 104 -34.22 -14.66 -5.55
CA ASP A 104 -34.33 -13.74 -6.67
C ASP A 104 -32.93 -13.30 -7.20
N LYS A 105 -31.85 -13.73 -6.53
CA LYS A 105 -30.44 -13.49 -6.90
C LYS A 105 -30.09 -12.02 -7.11
N ASN A 106 -30.67 -11.14 -6.30
CA ASN A 106 -30.32 -9.74 -6.33
C ASN A 106 -28.89 -9.53 -5.82
N ILE A 107 -28.23 -8.49 -6.33
CA ILE A 107 -26.90 -8.08 -5.89
C ILE A 107 -27.03 -6.77 -5.14
N SER A 108 -26.60 -6.78 -3.89
CA SER A 108 -26.71 -5.64 -2.99
C SER A 108 -25.50 -4.71 -3.10
N PRO A 109 -25.69 -3.38 -3.16
CA PRO A 109 -24.59 -2.43 -3.23
C PRO A 109 -23.84 -2.30 -1.89
N THR A 110 -22.63 -2.86 -1.82
CA THR A 110 -21.77 -2.90 -0.62
C THR A 110 -21.51 -1.52 0.02
N ASN A 111 -21.21 -0.50 -0.80
CA ASN A 111 -20.98 0.86 -0.31
C ASN A 111 -22.20 1.47 0.38
N LYS A 112 -23.41 1.10 -0.06
CA LYS A 112 -24.66 1.60 0.55
C LYS A 112 -24.88 0.93 1.91
N GLU A 113 -24.58 -0.36 2.01
CA GLU A 113 -24.67 -1.12 3.26
C GLU A 113 -23.71 -0.57 4.32
N LEU A 114 -22.44 -0.33 3.96
CA LEU A 114 -21.47 0.25 4.90
C LEU A 114 -21.87 1.64 5.38
N LYS A 115 -22.46 2.48 4.52
CA LYS A 115 -23.01 3.77 4.93
C LYS A 115 -24.18 3.61 5.89
N ALA A 116 -25.10 2.69 5.62
CA ALA A 116 -26.23 2.41 6.49
C ALA A 116 -25.78 1.90 7.86
N GLN A 117 -24.81 0.97 7.88
CA GLN A 117 -24.18 0.46 9.10
C GLN A 117 -23.49 1.59 9.88
N GLY A 118 -22.74 2.48 9.21
CA GLY A 118 -22.08 3.61 9.85
C GLY A 118 -23.07 4.57 10.51
N ILE A 119 -24.14 4.95 9.79
CA ILE A 119 -25.22 5.80 10.33
C ILE A 119 -25.92 5.09 11.49
N GLY A 120 -26.22 3.80 11.37
CA GLY A 120 -26.85 3.02 12.41
C GLY A 120 -26.01 2.93 13.68
N ASN A 121 -24.70 2.71 13.55
CA ASN A 121 -23.77 2.68 14.68
C ASN A 121 -23.59 4.06 15.33
N PHE A 122 -23.55 5.13 14.52
CA PHE A 122 -23.51 6.49 15.04
C PHE A 122 -24.74 6.81 15.91
N LEU A 123 -25.94 6.49 15.41
CA LEU A 123 -27.19 6.66 16.15
C LEU A 123 -27.27 5.74 17.38
N SER A 124 -26.80 4.49 17.26
CA SER A 124 -26.73 3.54 18.39
C SER A 124 -25.85 4.11 19.51
N GLY A 125 -24.64 4.57 19.18
CA GLY A 125 -23.71 5.14 20.15
C GLY A 125 -24.21 6.40 20.84
N LEU A 126 -24.94 7.28 20.13
CA LEU A 126 -25.58 8.46 20.74
C LEU A 126 -26.62 8.12 21.81
N LEU A 127 -27.21 6.94 21.73
CA LEU A 127 -28.20 6.43 22.70
C LEU A 127 -27.59 5.48 23.74
N GLY A 128 -26.26 5.32 23.75
CA GLY A 128 -25.57 4.39 24.66
C GLY A 128 -25.68 2.93 24.24
N GLY A 129 -26.10 2.69 23.00
CA GLY A 129 -26.25 1.37 22.42
C GLY A 129 -24.91 0.75 22.02
N LEU A 130 -24.88 -0.58 22.01
CA LEU A 130 -23.74 -1.35 21.51
C LEU A 130 -23.64 -1.25 19.97
N PRO A 131 -22.44 -1.50 19.41
CA PRO A 131 -22.27 -1.58 17.97
C PRO A 131 -23.19 -2.62 17.33
N ILE A 132 -23.74 -2.30 16.16
CA ILE A 132 -24.63 -3.15 15.38
C ILE A 132 -23.99 -3.56 14.05
N THR A 133 -24.26 -4.79 13.64
CA THR A 133 -23.81 -5.41 12.39
C THR A 133 -24.97 -6.11 11.68
N MET A 134 -24.78 -6.43 10.40
CA MET A 134 -25.65 -7.36 9.70
C MET A 134 -25.40 -8.78 10.22
N VAL A 135 -26.48 -9.57 10.36
CA VAL A 135 -26.38 -10.96 10.87
C VAL A 135 -27.08 -11.93 9.92
N ILE A 136 -26.30 -12.83 9.31
CA ILE A 136 -26.81 -13.84 8.36
C ILE A 136 -27.96 -14.69 8.91
N VAL A 137 -27.93 -15.06 10.19
CA VAL A 137 -28.95 -15.93 10.77
C VAL A 137 -30.34 -15.30 10.67
N ARG A 138 -30.47 -14.00 11.00
CA ARG A 138 -31.75 -13.27 10.91
C ARG A 138 -32.16 -13.03 9.46
N SER A 139 -31.21 -12.66 8.61
CA SER A 139 -31.46 -12.47 7.17
C SER A 139 -31.96 -13.76 6.51
N SER A 140 -31.36 -14.91 6.84
CA SER A 140 -31.78 -16.21 6.33
C SER A 140 -33.18 -16.59 6.82
N ALA A 141 -33.55 -16.24 8.06
CA ALA A 141 -34.89 -16.46 8.57
C ALA A 141 -35.94 -15.61 7.82
N ASN A 142 -35.63 -14.33 7.55
CA ASN A 142 -36.47 -13.47 6.73
C ASN A 142 -36.64 -14.01 5.30
N ILE A 143 -35.56 -14.46 4.66
CA ILE A 143 -35.61 -15.08 3.33
C ILE A 143 -36.47 -16.36 3.36
N ASN A 144 -36.29 -17.22 4.35
CA ASN A 144 -37.08 -18.45 4.50
C ASN A 144 -38.56 -18.16 4.80
N ALA A 145 -38.87 -17.01 5.39
CA ALA A 145 -40.23 -16.51 5.59
C ALA A 145 -40.80 -15.79 4.35
N ASN A 146 -40.06 -15.76 3.23
CA ASN A 146 -40.40 -15.04 1.99
C ASN A 146 -40.59 -13.53 2.20
N ALA A 147 -39.93 -12.93 3.19
CA ALA A 147 -39.96 -11.49 3.38
C ALA A 147 -39.17 -10.78 2.27
N LYS A 148 -39.81 -9.84 1.57
CA LYS A 148 -39.23 -9.10 0.44
C LYS A 148 -39.09 -7.59 0.67
N SER A 149 -39.37 -7.11 1.89
CA SER A 149 -39.42 -5.68 2.22
C SER A 149 -38.60 -5.37 3.47
N PRO A 150 -37.93 -4.20 3.54
CA PRO A 150 -37.24 -3.74 4.75
C PRO A 150 -38.17 -3.59 5.96
N MET A 151 -39.49 -3.52 5.73
CA MET A 151 -40.49 -3.48 6.80
C MET A 151 -40.41 -4.69 7.74
N SER A 152 -39.94 -5.84 7.26
CA SER A 152 -39.69 -7.01 8.12
C SER A 152 -38.70 -6.71 9.23
N ALA A 153 -37.62 -5.98 8.93
CA ALA A 153 -36.63 -5.59 9.93
C ALA A 153 -37.17 -4.51 10.88
N PHE A 154 -37.95 -3.56 10.35
CA PHE A 154 -38.59 -2.52 11.15
C PHE A 154 -39.59 -3.08 12.17
N TYR A 155 -40.51 -3.96 11.74
CA TYR A 155 -41.44 -4.63 12.65
C TYR A 155 -40.72 -5.53 13.65
N HIS A 156 -39.65 -6.22 13.24
CA HIS A 156 -38.83 -7.00 14.17
C HIS A 156 -38.24 -6.11 15.28
N GLY A 157 -37.71 -4.94 14.93
CA GLY A 157 -37.22 -3.95 15.90
C GLY A 157 -38.31 -3.46 16.85
N ILE A 158 -39.50 -3.16 16.33
CA ILE A 158 -40.66 -2.76 17.16
C ILE A 158 -41.04 -3.88 18.13
N PHE A 159 -41.12 -5.13 17.66
CA PHE A 159 -41.47 -6.26 18.53
C PHE A 159 -40.42 -6.53 19.60
N LEU A 160 -39.13 -6.33 19.29
CA LEU A 160 -38.07 -6.40 20.29
C LEU A 160 -38.22 -5.30 21.34
N LEU A 161 -38.47 -4.06 20.90
CA LEU A 161 -38.71 -2.92 21.78
C LEU A 161 -39.90 -3.20 22.71
N LEU A 162 -41.06 -3.54 22.14
CA LEU A 162 -42.25 -3.89 22.91
C LEU A 162 -41.99 -5.07 23.86
N GLY A 163 -41.26 -6.09 23.41
CA GLY A 163 -40.92 -7.24 24.24
C GLY A 163 -40.16 -6.87 25.50
N VAL A 164 -39.15 -6.00 25.38
CA VAL A 164 -38.32 -5.55 26.50
C VAL A 164 -39.11 -4.69 27.49
N PHE A 165 -40.00 -3.82 27.02
CA PHE A 165 -40.79 -2.95 27.91
C PHE A 165 -42.05 -3.63 28.50
N LEU A 166 -42.67 -4.57 27.78
CA LEU A 166 -43.89 -5.23 28.25
C LEU A 166 -43.62 -6.45 29.14
N PHE A 167 -42.47 -7.10 28.98
CA PHE A 167 -42.19 -8.37 29.66
C PHE A 167 -40.85 -8.41 30.44
N PRO A 168 -40.40 -7.32 31.11
CA PRO A 168 -39.12 -7.35 31.84
C PRO A 168 -39.10 -8.45 32.92
N SER A 169 -40.15 -8.57 33.72
CA SER A 169 -40.25 -9.61 34.77
C SER A 169 -40.24 -11.03 34.22
N VAL A 170 -40.66 -11.25 32.97
CA VAL A 170 -40.60 -12.59 32.34
C VAL A 170 -39.18 -12.90 31.89
N LEU A 171 -38.48 -11.89 31.35
CA LEU A 171 -37.12 -12.03 30.86
C LEU A 171 -36.14 -12.36 31.98
N GLU A 172 -36.38 -11.89 33.21
CA GLU A 172 -35.57 -12.22 34.39
C GLU A 172 -35.64 -13.70 34.80
N TYR A 173 -36.63 -14.46 34.33
CA TYR A 173 -36.68 -15.90 34.59
C TYR A 173 -35.82 -16.73 33.64
N ILE A 174 -35.13 -16.10 32.68
CA ILE A 174 -34.32 -16.80 31.69
C ILE A 174 -33.00 -17.25 32.33
N PRO A 175 -32.70 -18.56 32.40
CA PRO A 175 -31.42 -19.03 32.90
C PRO A 175 -30.27 -18.70 31.95
N LEU A 176 -29.15 -18.21 32.49
CA LEU A 176 -27.93 -18.00 31.71
C LEU A 176 -27.40 -19.31 31.10
N SER A 177 -27.65 -20.45 31.74
CA SER A 177 -27.34 -21.79 31.21
C SER A 177 -28.08 -22.10 29.91
N SER A 178 -29.32 -21.63 29.76
CA SER A 178 -30.09 -21.79 28.52
C SER A 178 -29.48 -20.96 27.38
N LEU A 179 -29.09 -19.73 27.66
CA LEU A 179 -28.40 -18.86 26.70
C LEU A 179 -27.03 -19.43 26.31
N ALA A 180 -26.25 -19.92 27.28
CA ALA A 180 -24.96 -20.57 27.04
C ALA A 180 -25.10 -21.80 26.13
N ALA A 181 -26.08 -22.68 26.39
CA ALA A 181 -26.34 -23.83 25.55
C ALA A 181 -26.69 -23.43 24.10
N ILE A 182 -27.51 -22.39 23.93
CA ILE A 182 -27.86 -21.84 22.61
C ILE A 182 -26.59 -21.33 21.90
N LEU A 183 -25.76 -20.54 22.58
CA LEU A 183 -24.53 -19.98 22.01
C LEU A 183 -23.53 -21.07 21.60
N ILE A 184 -23.32 -22.09 22.44
CA ILE A 184 -22.43 -23.22 22.12
C ILE A 184 -22.90 -23.95 20.86
N VAL A 185 -24.20 -24.29 20.78
CA VAL A 185 -24.75 -25.03 19.63
C VAL A 185 -24.71 -24.19 18.36
N ILE A 186 -24.99 -22.88 18.44
CA ILE A 186 -24.89 -21.97 17.30
C ILE A 186 -23.43 -21.86 16.85
N GLY A 187 -22.48 -21.69 17.78
CA GLY A 187 -21.05 -21.65 17.50
C GLY A 187 -20.57 -22.89 16.73
N PHE A 188 -20.94 -24.08 17.19
CA PHE A 188 -20.61 -25.34 16.49
C PHE A 188 -21.25 -25.43 15.09
N LYS A 189 -22.45 -24.86 14.89
CA LYS A 189 -23.12 -24.86 13.58
C LYS A 189 -22.48 -23.91 12.57
N LEU A 190 -21.84 -22.84 13.02
CA LEU A 190 -21.15 -21.88 12.15
C LEU A 190 -19.85 -22.46 11.58
N VAL A 191 -19.15 -23.31 12.35
CA VAL A 191 -17.89 -23.91 11.92
C VAL A 191 -18.13 -25.21 11.13
N LYS A 192 -17.92 -25.17 9.81
CA LYS A 192 -17.92 -26.37 8.96
C LYS A 192 -16.54 -27.04 9.01
N ILE A 193 -16.26 -27.80 10.07
CA ILE A 193 -14.96 -28.47 10.31
C ILE A 193 -14.48 -29.26 9.07
N LYS A 194 -15.40 -29.95 8.38
CA LYS A 194 -15.10 -30.69 7.14
C LYS A 194 -14.47 -29.81 6.05
N ASN A 195 -14.91 -28.56 5.93
CA ASN A 195 -14.37 -27.62 4.94
C ASN A 195 -12.95 -27.20 5.31
N VAL A 196 -12.67 -26.98 6.59
CA VAL A 196 -11.32 -26.64 7.08
C VAL A 196 -10.35 -27.79 6.79
N ILE A 197 -10.74 -29.02 7.15
CA ILE A 197 -9.91 -30.22 6.87
C ILE A 197 -9.69 -30.41 5.37
N SER A 198 -10.73 -30.23 4.55
CA SER A 198 -10.61 -30.34 3.09
C SER A 198 -9.67 -29.27 2.52
N LYS A 199 -9.70 -28.05 3.07
CA LYS A 199 -8.83 -26.96 2.62
C LYS A 199 -7.36 -27.27 2.95
N PHE A 200 -7.06 -27.75 4.16
CA PHE A 200 -5.72 -28.22 4.53
C PHE A 200 -5.15 -29.28 3.59
N LYS A 201 -6.00 -30.22 3.14
CA LYS A 201 -5.57 -31.29 2.22
C LYS A 201 -5.28 -30.79 0.80
N THR A 202 -5.99 -29.76 0.36
CA THR A 202 -5.89 -29.24 -1.03
C THR A 202 -4.88 -28.11 -1.13
N ASP A 203 -4.76 -27.30 -0.08
CA ASP A 203 -3.95 -26.09 -0.02
C ASP A 203 -3.51 -25.85 1.44
N TRP A 204 -2.40 -26.49 1.79
CA TRP A 204 -1.90 -26.52 3.17
C TRP A 204 -1.54 -25.11 3.69
N GLU A 205 -1.10 -24.21 2.81
CA GLU A 205 -0.75 -22.81 3.15
C GLU A 205 -2.00 -22.06 3.66
N ASN A 206 -3.08 -22.12 2.88
CA ASN A 206 -4.36 -21.52 3.27
C ASN A 206 -4.99 -22.22 4.48
N GLY A 207 -4.78 -23.54 4.62
CA GLY A 207 -5.14 -24.25 5.83
C GLY A 207 -4.41 -23.66 7.05
N LEU A 208 -3.09 -23.54 6.97
CA LEU A 208 -2.24 -23.07 8.05
C LEU A 208 -2.66 -21.68 8.52
N VAL A 209 -2.97 -20.77 7.59
CA VAL A 209 -3.54 -19.44 7.91
C VAL A 209 -4.77 -19.56 8.80
N ILE A 210 -5.72 -20.44 8.48
CA ILE A 210 -6.95 -20.63 9.27
C ILE A 210 -6.63 -21.09 10.70
N VAL A 211 -5.77 -22.10 10.86
CA VAL A 211 -5.45 -22.63 12.20
C VAL A 211 -4.67 -21.62 13.03
N VAL A 212 -3.69 -20.93 12.44
CA VAL A 212 -2.94 -19.89 13.15
C VAL A 212 -3.87 -18.75 13.56
N THR A 213 -4.79 -18.33 12.71
CA THR A 213 -5.78 -17.29 13.04
C THR A 213 -6.64 -17.72 14.23
N ILE A 214 -7.17 -18.95 14.23
CA ILE A 214 -7.99 -19.48 15.34
C ILE A 214 -7.19 -19.50 16.64
N ILE A 215 -5.97 -20.04 16.61
CA ILE A 215 -5.11 -20.11 17.80
C ILE A 215 -4.78 -18.70 18.31
N ALA A 216 -4.46 -17.77 17.41
CA ALA A 216 -4.16 -16.39 17.76
C ALA A 216 -5.36 -15.69 18.42
N VAL A 217 -6.57 -15.84 17.88
CA VAL A 217 -7.79 -15.30 18.50
C VAL A 217 -8.03 -15.88 19.90
N LEU A 218 -7.78 -17.19 20.08
CA LEU A 218 -7.98 -17.84 21.38
C LEU A 218 -6.95 -17.43 22.45
N LEU A 219 -5.72 -17.11 22.04
CA LEU A 219 -4.64 -16.72 22.95
C LEU A 219 -4.56 -15.21 23.20
N THR A 220 -5.12 -14.40 22.30
CA THR A 220 -5.07 -12.94 22.38
C THR A 220 -6.50 -12.38 22.38
N ASP A 221 -6.92 -11.79 21.26
CA ASP A 221 -8.23 -11.22 21.03
C ASP A 221 -8.58 -11.31 19.54
N LEU A 222 -9.81 -10.94 19.19
CA LEU A 222 -10.31 -11.03 17.81
C LEU A 222 -9.49 -10.18 16.83
N LEU A 223 -9.13 -8.95 17.19
CA LEU A 223 -8.41 -8.04 16.30
C LEU A 223 -6.99 -8.54 16.06
N SER A 224 -6.26 -8.81 17.14
CA SER A 224 -4.88 -9.31 17.08
C SER A 224 -4.82 -10.61 16.27
N GLY A 225 -5.77 -11.53 16.51
CA GLY A 225 -5.84 -12.79 15.79
C GLY A 225 -6.12 -12.62 14.28
N VAL A 226 -7.09 -11.78 13.91
CA VAL A 226 -7.37 -11.47 12.49
C VAL A 226 -6.19 -10.77 11.83
N GLY A 227 -5.51 -9.85 12.52
CA GLY A 227 -4.31 -9.17 12.02
C GLY A 227 -3.17 -10.14 11.71
N ILE A 228 -2.87 -11.06 12.63
CA ILE A 228 -1.87 -12.12 12.43
C ILE A 228 -2.24 -13.00 11.23
N GLY A 229 -3.51 -13.42 11.15
CA GLY A 229 -4.03 -14.19 10.03
C GLY A 229 -3.88 -13.48 8.69
N PHE A 230 -4.19 -12.19 8.63
CA PHE A 230 -4.05 -11.36 7.45
C PHE A 230 -2.59 -11.23 7.00
N VAL A 231 -1.66 -10.94 7.92
CA VAL A 231 -0.23 -10.84 7.61
C VAL A 231 0.29 -12.16 7.04
N LEU A 232 -0.11 -13.28 7.65
CA LEU A 232 0.31 -14.60 7.19
C LEU A 232 -0.30 -14.96 5.83
N ALA A 233 -1.56 -14.63 5.59
CA ALA A 233 -2.22 -14.79 4.29
C ALA A 233 -1.52 -13.96 3.21
N MET A 234 -1.19 -12.70 3.54
CA MET A 234 -0.45 -11.81 2.66
C MET A 234 0.93 -12.39 2.33
N PHE A 235 1.65 -12.91 3.33
CA PHE A 235 2.96 -13.55 3.12
C PHE A 235 2.87 -14.70 2.11
N PHE A 236 1.93 -15.65 2.28
CA PHE A 236 1.78 -16.76 1.34
C PHE A 236 1.33 -16.30 -0.05
N LEU A 237 0.45 -15.31 -0.13
CA LEU A 237 0.02 -14.72 -1.40
C LEU A 237 1.21 -14.10 -2.16
N LEU A 238 2.04 -13.32 -1.47
CA LEU A 238 3.23 -12.70 -2.05
C LEU A 238 4.25 -13.75 -2.48
N ARG A 239 4.46 -14.81 -1.67
CA ARG A 239 5.34 -15.93 -2.04
C ARG A 239 4.86 -16.65 -3.30
N LYS A 240 3.57 -16.98 -3.41
CA LYS A 240 3.02 -17.62 -4.62
C LYS A 240 3.16 -16.73 -5.86
N ASN A 241 2.92 -15.43 -5.70
CA ASN A 241 3.11 -14.46 -6.79
C ASN A 241 4.60 -14.31 -7.17
N TYR A 242 5.53 -14.46 -6.22
CA TYR A 242 6.95 -14.47 -6.49
C TYR A 242 7.34 -15.64 -7.40
N GLU A 243 6.82 -16.84 -7.14
CA GLU A 243 7.17 -18.08 -7.85
C GLU A 243 6.57 -18.20 -9.27
N LEU A 244 5.52 -17.43 -9.61
CA LEU A 244 4.71 -17.66 -10.84
C LEU A 244 4.79 -16.56 -11.91
N ALA A 245 5.67 -15.56 -11.77
CA ALA A 245 5.62 -14.38 -12.64
C ALA A 245 6.21 -14.55 -14.05
N PHE A 246 7.06 -15.56 -14.27
CA PHE A 246 7.53 -15.92 -15.60
C PHE A 246 7.88 -17.40 -15.65
N ILE A 247 7.73 -18.00 -16.83
CA ILE A 247 8.15 -19.36 -17.12
C ILE A 247 9.41 -19.26 -17.98
N SER A 248 10.50 -19.88 -17.53
CA SER A 248 11.73 -19.99 -18.29
C SER A 248 12.01 -21.45 -18.68
N HIS A 249 12.40 -21.65 -19.93
CA HIS A 249 12.95 -22.91 -20.43
C HIS A 249 14.33 -22.61 -21.00
N ILE A 250 15.36 -23.11 -20.34
CA ILE A 250 16.76 -23.00 -20.78
C ILE A 250 17.18 -24.38 -21.27
N ASP A 251 17.40 -24.49 -22.58
CA ASP A 251 17.99 -25.65 -23.23
C ASP A 251 19.49 -25.43 -23.36
N THR A 252 20.24 -26.02 -22.42
CA THR A 252 21.70 -25.92 -22.36
C THR A 252 22.41 -26.73 -23.46
N GLU A 253 21.75 -27.70 -24.09
CA GLU A 253 22.36 -28.51 -25.15
C GLU A 253 22.34 -27.77 -26.49
N ASN A 254 21.27 -27.01 -26.76
CA ASN A 254 21.11 -26.24 -27.99
C ASN A 254 21.41 -24.73 -27.83
N ASN A 255 21.89 -24.30 -26.66
CA ASN A 255 22.14 -22.89 -26.31
C ASN A 255 20.92 -21.99 -26.62
N LYS A 256 19.72 -22.44 -26.23
CA LYS A 256 18.47 -21.71 -26.45
C LYS A 256 17.78 -21.44 -25.12
N ALA A 257 17.34 -20.21 -24.90
CA ALA A 257 16.50 -19.89 -23.75
C ALA A 257 15.20 -19.20 -24.20
N VAL A 258 14.09 -19.59 -23.59
CA VAL A 258 12.79 -18.95 -23.80
C VAL A 258 12.23 -18.52 -22.45
N ILE A 259 11.94 -17.23 -22.31
CA ILE A 259 11.32 -16.64 -21.12
C ILE A 259 9.97 -16.07 -21.53
N SER A 260 8.88 -16.52 -20.91
CA SER A 260 7.53 -16.00 -21.13
C SER A 260 6.98 -15.39 -19.84
N PHE A 261 6.70 -14.09 -19.87
CA PHE A 261 6.11 -13.39 -18.74
C PHE A 261 4.61 -13.69 -18.54
N ALA A 262 4.18 -13.71 -17.28
CA ALA A 262 2.78 -13.80 -16.88
C ALA A 262 2.02 -12.48 -17.17
N GLN A 263 0.70 -12.46 -16.93
CA GLN A 263 -0.13 -11.28 -17.16
C GLN A 263 0.25 -10.09 -16.27
N ILE A 264 0.71 -10.34 -15.05
CA ILE A 264 1.13 -9.32 -14.09
C ILE A 264 2.52 -9.69 -13.61
N VAL A 265 3.47 -8.78 -13.77
CA VAL A 265 4.86 -8.95 -13.34
C VAL A 265 5.23 -7.77 -12.46
N SER A 266 5.50 -8.04 -11.19
CA SER A 266 5.73 -7.00 -10.17
C SER A 266 7.21 -6.87 -9.82
N PHE A 267 7.56 -5.82 -9.07
CA PHE A 267 8.92 -5.60 -8.59
C PHE A 267 9.45 -6.78 -7.75
N LEU A 268 8.55 -7.52 -7.09
CA LEU A 268 8.90 -8.69 -6.28
C LEU A 268 9.66 -9.72 -7.11
N ASN A 269 9.40 -9.80 -8.42
CA ASN A 269 9.97 -10.82 -9.30
C ASN A 269 11.38 -10.47 -9.82
N LYS A 270 11.92 -9.29 -9.47
CA LYS A 270 13.22 -8.80 -9.95
C LYS A 270 14.36 -9.75 -9.62
N GLY A 271 14.42 -10.26 -8.38
CA GLY A 271 15.47 -11.17 -7.94
C GLY A 271 15.51 -12.46 -8.76
N ALA A 272 14.37 -13.15 -8.87
CA ALA A 272 14.25 -14.37 -9.68
C ALA A 272 14.59 -14.12 -11.16
N LEU A 273 14.14 -13.00 -11.72
CA LEU A 273 14.44 -12.64 -13.11
C LEU A 273 15.94 -12.41 -13.33
N MET A 274 16.58 -11.63 -12.46
CA MET A 274 18.02 -11.38 -12.53
C MET A 274 18.82 -12.68 -12.46
N GLN A 275 18.46 -13.58 -11.55
CA GLN A 275 19.10 -14.90 -11.43
C GLN A 275 18.92 -15.73 -12.71
N THR A 276 17.69 -15.81 -13.22
CA THR A 276 17.40 -16.56 -14.46
C THR A 276 18.18 -16.01 -15.65
N LEU A 277 18.33 -14.68 -15.77
CA LEU A 277 19.10 -14.05 -16.84
C LEU A 277 20.60 -14.26 -16.68
N GLN A 278 21.11 -14.36 -15.46
CA GLN A 278 22.52 -14.67 -15.18
C GLN A 278 22.87 -16.13 -15.47
N ASP A 279 21.91 -17.05 -15.30
CA ASP A 279 22.09 -18.48 -15.55
C ASP A 279 22.12 -18.83 -17.06
N ILE A 280 21.85 -17.86 -17.95
CA ILE A 280 21.88 -18.07 -19.41
C ILE A 280 23.34 -18.22 -19.89
N PRO A 281 23.70 -19.31 -20.59
CA PRO A 281 25.04 -19.50 -21.12
C PRO A 281 25.43 -18.43 -22.15
N ASN A 282 26.72 -18.08 -22.21
CA ASN A 282 27.28 -17.18 -23.22
C ASN A 282 27.09 -17.76 -24.63
N GLY A 283 26.82 -16.91 -25.63
CA GLY A 283 26.58 -17.36 -27.00
C GLY A 283 25.19 -17.94 -27.28
N SER A 284 24.25 -17.85 -26.32
CA SER A 284 22.90 -18.40 -26.48
C SER A 284 21.98 -17.54 -27.34
N THR A 285 20.99 -18.17 -27.97
CA THR A 285 19.84 -17.49 -28.59
C THR A 285 18.70 -17.43 -27.57
N VAL A 286 18.29 -16.23 -27.18
CA VAL A 286 17.32 -15.98 -26.12
C VAL A 286 16.07 -15.30 -26.68
N LYS A 287 14.90 -15.85 -26.42
CA LYS A 287 13.60 -15.23 -26.73
C LYS A 287 12.89 -14.85 -25.45
N ILE A 288 12.61 -13.57 -25.26
CA ILE A 288 11.84 -13.07 -24.12
C ILE A 288 10.51 -12.52 -24.63
N SER A 289 9.40 -13.04 -24.12
CA SER A 289 8.05 -12.69 -24.56
C SER A 289 7.23 -12.05 -23.44
N ALA A 290 6.79 -10.81 -23.67
CA ALA A 290 5.83 -10.07 -22.86
C ALA A 290 4.45 -9.97 -23.54
N LYS A 291 4.19 -10.77 -24.58
CA LYS A 291 2.95 -10.72 -25.38
C LYS A 291 1.67 -10.86 -24.53
N LYS A 292 1.68 -11.72 -23.52
CA LYS A 292 0.56 -11.95 -22.59
C LYS A 292 0.60 -11.03 -21.37
N CYS A 293 1.69 -10.29 -21.16
CA CYS A 293 1.86 -9.41 -20.01
C CYS A 293 0.97 -8.17 -20.19
N HIS A 294 0.10 -7.87 -19.24
CA HIS A 294 -0.72 -6.67 -19.22
C HIS A 294 -0.02 -5.55 -18.45
N THR A 295 0.55 -5.88 -17.29
CA THR A 295 1.20 -4.93 -16.38
C THR A 295 2.57 -5.43 -15.98
N MET A 296 3.59 -4.59 -16.11
CA MET A 296 4.97 -4.86 -15.74
C MET A 296 5.53 -3.67 -14.94
N SER A 297 6.14 -3.92 -13.78
CA SER A 297 6.73 -2.85 -12.98
C SER A 297 7.98 -2.25 -13.65
N ASN A 298 8.29 -0.99 -13.34
CA ASN A 298 9.42 -0.28 -13.93
C ASN A 298 10.77 -0.95 -13.60
N GLU A 299 10.89 -1.57 -12.42
CA GLU A 299 12.10 -2.27 -12.00
C GLU A 299 12.39 -3.51 -12.85
N ILE A 300 11.34 -4.19 -13.33
CA ILE A 300 11.46 -5.33 -14.26
C ILE A 300 11.81 -4.83 -15.66
N GLN A 301 11.20 -3.73 -16.10
CA GLN A 301 11.52 -3.09 -17.38
C GLN A 301 13.00 -2.66 -17.43
N GLU A 302 13.51 -2.10 -16.33
CA GLU A 302 14.93 -1.73 -16.20
C GLU A 302 15.84 -2.95 -16.32
N VAL A 303 15.55 -4.06 -15.62
CA VAL A 303 16.34 -5.30 -15.72
C VAL A 303 16.38 -5.85 -17.15
N ILE A 304 15.25 -5.83 -17.86
CA ILE A 304 15.20 -6.26 -19.26
C ILE A 304 15.98 -5.31 -20.16
N THR A 305 15.92 -4.01 -19.89
CA THR A 305 16.67 -2.98 -20.65
C THR A 305 18.17 -3.15 -20.45
N ASP A 306 18.63 -3.29 -19.21
CA ASP A 306 20.04 -3.50 -18.88
C ASP A 306 20.55 -4.82 -19.48
N PHE A 307 19.73 -5.88 -19.42
CA PHE A 307 20.08 -7.14 -20.06
C PHE A 307 20.19 -7.01 -21.59
N ARG A 308 19.26 -6.29 -22.23
CA ARG A 308 19.30 -6.02 -23.67
C ARG A 308 20.51 -5.18 -24.07
N ASP A 309 20.80 -4.11 -23.34
CA ASP A 309 21.77 -3.10 -23.78
C ASP A 309 23.20 -3.42 -23.36
N ILE A 310 23.39 -4.14 -22.25
CA ILE A 310 24.69 -4.43 -21.62
C ILE A 310 25.00 -5.93 -21.65
N SER A 311 24.22 -6.75 -20.93
CA SER A 311 24.57 -8.16 -20.69
C SER A 311 24.56 -8.99 -21.97
N SER A 312 23.58 -8.77 -22.86
CA SER A 312 23.46 -9.53 -24.10
C SER A 312 24.67 -9.32 -25.01
N LYS A 313 25.09 -8.06 -25.18
CA LYS A 313 26.25 -7.69 -26.01
C LYS A 313 27.55 -8.20 -25.41
N LYS A 314 27.72 -8.06 -24.08
CA LYS A 314 28.92 -8.54 -23.37
C LYS A 314 29.08 -10.06 -23.48
N ASN A 315 27.99 -10.81 -23.39
CA ASN A 315 28.00 -12.28 -23.37
C ASN A 315 27.73 -12.91 -24.75
N ASN A 316 27.71 -12.09 -25.82
CA ASN A 316 27.43 -12.49 -27.19
C ASN A 316 26.12 -13.29 -27.36
N ILE A 317 25.06 -12.83 -26.68
CA ILE A 317 23.73 -13.44 -26.67
C ILE A 317 22.89 -12.81 -27.79
N ASP A 318 22.30 -13.65 -28.65
CA ASP A 318 21.34 -13.22 -29.67
C ASP A 318 19.94 -13.12 -29.05
N LEU A 319 19.46 -11.89 -28.82
CA LEU A 319 18.26 -11.61 -28.03
C LEU A 319 17.09 -11.13 -28.91
N GLU A 320 15.96 -11.83 -28.83
CA GLU A 320 14.69 -11.44 -29.44
C GLU A 320 13.68 -11.05 -28.33
N LEU A 321 13.25 -9.79 -28.32
CA LEU A 321 12.20 -9.28 -27.42
C LEU A 321 10.86 -9.20 -28.15
N ILE A 322 9.82 -9.84 -27.61
CA ILE A 322 8.48 -9.91 -28.23
C ILE A 322 7.43 -9.23 -27.35
N GLY A 323 6.74 -8.22 -27.87
CA GLY A 323 5.61 -7.57 -27.19
C GLY A 323 6.00 -6.61 -26.06
N PHE A 324 7.23 -6.10 -26.10
CA PHE A 324 7.76 -5.10 -25.16
C PHE A 324 7.49 -3.65 -25.56
N ASP A 325 6.95 -3.39 -26.75
CA ASP A 325 6.77 -2.03 -27.30
C ASP A 325 5.93 -1.11 -26.39
N LYS A 326 5.01 -1.71 -25.62
CA LYS A 326 4.15 -1.00 -24.66
C LYS A 326 4.78 -0.75 -23.28
N PHE A 327 5.91 -1.39 -23.00
CA PHE A 327 6.60 -1.30 -21.70
C PHE A 327 7.93 -0.58 -21.84
N LEU A 328 8.68 -0.90 -22.89
CA LEU A 328 9.92 -0.25 -23.24
C LEU A 328 9.62 0.88 -24.21
N SER A 329 8.95 1.94 -23.72
CA SER A 329 9.02 3.21 -24.42
C SER A 329 10.49 3.62 -24.49
N VAL A 330 10.98 4.00 -25.67
CA VAL A 330 12.28 4.66 -25.84
C VAL A 330 12.17 6.00 -25.14
N ASP A 331 12.34 6.00 -23.83
CA ASP A 331 12.48 7.21 -23.05
C ASP A 331 13.91 7.71 -23.25
N GLU A 332 14.12 8.49 -24.32
CA GLU A 332 15.28 9.38 -24.46
C GLU A 332 15.52 10.19 -23.17
N THR A 333 14.47 10.42 -22.37
CA THR A 333 14.52 11.14 -21.10
C THR A 333 15.31 10.45 -19.99
N SER A 334 15.34 9.12 -19.86
CA SER A 334 16.08 8.43 -18.79
C SER A 334 17.57 8.30 -19.11
N SER A 335 17.90 8.04 -20.37
CA SER A 335 19.28 8.05 -20.88
C SER A 335 19.89 9.46 -20.82
N ASN A 336 19.13 10.48 -21.23
CA ASN A 336 19.58 11.89 -21.13
C ASN A 336 19.70 12.37 -19.68
N LYS A 337 18.84 11.89 -18.76
CA LYS A 337 18.97 12.17 -17.32
C LYS A 337 20.24 11.56 -16.73
N ARG A 338 20.52 10.27 -17.03
CA ARG A 338 21.74 9.58 -16.58
C ARG A 338 23.00 10.23 -17.17
N PHE A 339 22.96 10.63 -18.45
CA PHE A 339 24.05 11.35 -19.11
C PHE A 339 24.33 12.72 -18.48
N PHE A 340 23.27 13.51 -18.22
CA PHE A 340 23.41 14.85 -17.63
C PHE A 340 23.89 14.81 -16.18
N LEU A 341 23.38 13.89 -15.35
CA LEU A 341 23.88 13.67 -13.98
C LEU A 341 25.36 13.28 -13.98
N ASN A 342 25.76 12.39 -14.90
CA ASN A 342 27.15 11.96 -15.01
C ASN A 342 28.06 13.11 -15.46
N ALA A 343 27.66 13.91 -16.46
CA ALA A 343 28.42 15.06 -16.93
C ALA A 343 28.60 16.14 -15.84
N THR A 344 27.54 16.44 -15.09
CA THR A 344 27.59 17.45 -14.01
C THR A 344 28.45 16.97 -12.84
N THR A 345 28.37 15.68 -12.50
CA THR A 345 29.23 15.06 -11.48
C THR A 345 30.70 15.11 -11.89
N ILE A 346 31.01 14.81 -13.15
CA ILE A 346 32.38 14.88 -13.68
C ILE A 346 32.94 16.32 -13.62
N LEU A 347 32.12 17.34 -13.93
CA LEU A 347 32.54 18.75 -13.83
C LEU A 347 32.87 19.17 -12.39
N ILE A 348 32.08 18.71 -11.41
CA ILE A 348 32.33 18.97 -9.98
C ILE A 348 33.61 18.26 -9.53
N LEU A 349 33.77 16.99 -9.88
CA LEU A 349 34.99 16.24 -9.59
C LEU A 349 36.23 16.95 -10.18
N ASN A 350 36.14 17.45 -11.41
CA ASN A 350 37.23 18.13 -12.09
C ASN A 350 37.57 19.49 -11.45
N ARG A 351 36.56 20.23 -10.96
CA ARG A 351 36.76 21.46 -10.18
C ARG A 351 37.57 21.17 -8.90
N TYR A 352 37.12 20.18 -8.13
CA TYR A 352 37.73 19.86 -6.83
C TYR A 352 39.08 19.13 -6.96
N GLN A 353 39.36 18.49 -8.10
CA GLN A 353 40.63 17.82 -8.36
C GLN A 353 41.83 18.77 -8.26
N ASN A 354 41.69 20.02 -8.72
CA ASN A 354 42.77 21.01 -8.63
C ASN A 354 42.93 21.56 -7.21
N GLU A 355 41.83 21.76 -6.48
CA GLU A 355 41.84 22.21 -5.08
C GLU A 355 42.48 21.15 -4.16
N ILE A 356 42.20 19.85 -4.41
CA ILE A 356 42.79 18.72 -3.68
C ILE A 356 44.31 18.62 -3.92
N LYS A 357 44.77 18.89 -5.15
CA LYS A 357 46.20 18.83 -5.51
C LYS A 357 47.04 19.93 -4.84
N SER A 358 46.43 21.05 -4.47
CA SER A 358 47.11 22.19 -3.84
C SER A 358 46.97 22.27 -2.31
N ALA A 359 46.24 21.35 -1.68
CA ALA A 359 45.85 21.44 -0.26
C ALA A 359 46.79 20.67 0.69
N SER A 360 46.90 21.15 1.94
CA SER A 360 47.61 20.43 3.01
C SER A 360 46.77 19.23 3.52
N ASN A 361 47.42 18.19 4.07
CA ASN A 361 46.76 16.95 4.52
C ASN A 361 45.55 17.14 5.47
N LYS A 362 45.48 18.27 6.20
CA LYS A 362 44.37 18.58 7.13
C LYS A 362 43.17 19.23 6.42
N ASP A 363 43.40 19.87 5.28
CA ASP A 363 42.39 20.60 4.50
C ASP A 363 41.72 19.70 3.44
N THR A 364 42.44 18.67 2.97
CA THR A 364 41.94 17.70 1.99
C THR A 364 40.63 17.03 2.41
N LEU A 365 40.46 16.70 3.69
CA LEU A 365 39.24 16.06 4.21
C LEU A 365 38.04 17.03 4.20
N SER A 366 38.27 18.32 4.42
CA SER A 366 37.25 19.37 4.33
C SER A 366 36.77 19.54 2.88
N ILE A 367 37.73 19.58 1.94
CA ILE A 367 37.46 19.70 0.51
C ILE A 367 36.67 18.48 0.00
N TYR A 368 37.03 17.26 0.41
CA TYR A 368 36.27 16.05 0.08
C TYR A 368 34.83 16.09 0.62
N ASN A 369 34.63 16.52 1.88
CA ASN A 369 33.31 16.63 2.48
C ASN A 369 32.44 17.68 1.77
N GLN A 370 33.04 18.77 1.30
CA GLN A 370 32.34 19.79 0.53
C GLN A 370 31.98 19.29 -0.88
N MET A 371 32.91 18.63 -1.56
CA MET A 371 32.66 17.98 -2.85
C MET A 371 31.50 16.98 -2.78
N ILE A 372 31.44 16.14 -1.74
CA ILE A 372 30.34 15.19 -1.53
C ILE A 372 29.01 15.90 -1.30
N LYS A 373 28.99 16.99 -0.52
CA LYS A 373 27.76 17.79 -0.31
C LYS A 373 27.26 18.42 -1.60
N ASP A 374 28.15 18.94 -2.44
CA ASP A 374 27.81 19.59 -3.71
C ASP A 374 27.27 18.58 -4.73
N ILE A 375 27.87 17.38 -4.81
CA ILE A 375 27.35 16.26 -5.62
C ILE A 375 25.96 15.85 -5.13
N PHE A 376 25.78 15.73 -3.81
CA PHE A 376 24.50 15.31 -3.21
C PHE A 376 23.39 16.38 -3.38
N PHE A 377 23.74 17.66 -3.27
CA PHE A 377 22.83 18.78 -3.47
C PHE A 377 22.32 18.83 -4.91
N ILE A 378 23.21 18.71 -5.89
CA ILE A 378 22.85 18.72 -7.32
C ILE A 378 22.00 17.51 -7.68
N ASN A 379 22.34 16.31 -7.21
CA ASN A 379 21.54 15.12 -7.46
C ASN A 379 20.12 15.21 -6.89
N ASN A 380 19.92 15.92 -5.77
CA ASN A 380 18.60 16.14 -5.19
C ASN A 380 17.83 17.32 -5.82
N LEU A 381 18.50 18.36 -6.31
CA LEU A 381 17.83 19.53 -6.92
C LEU A 381 17.11 19.18 -8.23
N PHE A 382 17.65 18.22 -9.00
CA PHE A 382 17.13 17.85 -10.31
C PHE A 382 16.07 16.74 -10.29
N TYR A 383 15.65 16.26 -9.11
CA TYR A 383 14.69 15.17 -8.99
C TYR A 383 13.25 15.60 -9.36
N ASP A 384 12.82 16.78 -8.92
CA ASP A 384 11.45 17.28 -9.15
C ASP A 384 11.35 18.35 -10.27
N ASP A 385 12.39 19.16 -10.47
CA ASP A 385 12.33 20.33 -11.36
C ASP A 385 12.48 20.02 -12.86
N TYR A 386 12.95 18.84 -13.25
CA TYR A 386 13.04 18.46 -14.66
C TYR A 386 11.65 18.45 -15.35
N LYS A 387 10.61 18.05 -14.62
CA LYS A 387 9.23 18.02 -15.12
C LYS A 387 8.68 19.44 -15.30
N SER A 388 9.05 20.37 -14.41
CA SER A 388 8.69 21.79 -14.46
C SER A 388 9.42 22.51 -15.61
N PHE A 389 10.73 22.26 -15.77
CA PHE A 389 11.56 22.80 -16.83
C PHE A 389 11.08 22.35 -18.22
N ARG A 390 10.82 21.05 -18.42
CA ARG A 390 10.30 20.51 -19.69
C ARG A 390 8.92 21.07 -20.03
N ASN A 391 8.01 21.15 -19.06
CA ASN A 391 6.67 21.71 -19.30
C ASN A 391 6.72 23.21 -19.64
N SER A 392 7.63 23.97 -19.02
CA SER A 392 7.86 25.37 -19.36
C SER A 392 8.46 25.53 -20.77
N PHE A 393 9.34 24.63 -21.19
CA PHE A 393 9.96 24.62 -22.52
C PHE A 393 9.00 24.20 -23.64
N TYR A 394 8.18 23.16 -23.41
CA TYR A 394 7.20 22.67 -24.39
C TYR A 394 5.97 23.59 -24.50
N TYR A 395 5.53 24.22 -23.41
CA TYR A 395 4.37 25.14 -23.46
C TYR A 395 4.75 26.53 -24.00
N LYS A 396 6.02 26.95 -23.88
CA LYS A 396 6.52 28.20 -24.48
C LYS A 396 7.20 28.03 -25.83
N GLY A 397 7.59 26.82 -26.23
CA GLY A 397 8.21 26.53 -27.53
C GLY A 397 7.33 26.92 -28.72
N THR A 398 6.01 26.91 -28.56
CA THR A 398 5.05 27.34 -29.60
C THR A 398 4.86 28.86 -29.68
N ILE A 399 5.41 29.65 -28.74
CA ILE A 399 5.21 31.12 -28.63
C ILE A 399 6.54 31.91 -28.74
N LEU A 400 7.70 31.24 -28.73
CA LEU A 400 9.01 31.88 -28.59
C LEU A 400 9.68 32.36 -29.90
N THR A 401 8.91 32.89 -30.85
CA THR A 401 9.46 33.81 -31.86
C THR A 401 9.32 35.30 -31.49
N LYS A 402 8.71 35.64 -30.33
CA LYS A 402 8.38 37.05 -30.03
C LYS A 402 8.86 37.68 -28.73
N ASN A 403 9.62 37.00 -27.85
CA ASN A 403 10.04 37.69 -26.62
C ASN A 403 11.41 37.28 -26.04
N THR A 404 12.44 37.40 -26.87
CA THR A 404 13.88 37.34 -26.50
C THR A 404 14.25 38.28 -25.34
N ASN A 405 13.54 39.39 -25.15
CA ASN A 405 13.78 40.32 -24.04
C ASN A 405 13.36 39.77 -22.67
N GLN A 406 12.35 38.91 -22.62
CA GLN A 406 11.88 38.33 -21.35
C GLN A 406 12.80 37.20 -20.88
N LEU A 407 13.35 36.41 -21.82
CA LEU A 407 14.40 35.42 -21.56
C LEU A 407 15.71 36.07 -21.09
N LYS A 408 16.13 37.17 -21.73
CA LYS A 408 17.25 37.99 -21.24
C LYS A 408 17.00 38.51 -19.82
N LYS A 409 15.76 38.88 -19.49
CA LYS A 409 15.39 39.42 -18.17
C LYS A 409 15.37 38.36 -17.07
N GLU A 410 14.86 37.16 -17.34
CA GLU A 410 14.88 36.04 -16.38
C GLU A 410 16.30 35.50 -16.15
N PHE A 411 17.10 35.39 -17.21
CA PHE A 411 18.51 34.99 -17.10
C PHE A 411 19.35 36.04 -16.36
N SER A 412 19.09 37.33 -16.61
CA SER A 412 19.68 38.44 -15.87
C SER A 412 19.25 38.43 -14.40
N LYS A 413 18.01 38.05 -14.09
CA LYS A 413 17.50 37.94 -12.71
C LYS A 413 18.13 36.75 -11.97
N PHE A 414 18.27 35.61 -12.62
CA PHE A 414 18.98 34.43 -12.10
C PHE A 414 20.47 34.73 -11.85
N HIS A 415 21.16 35.32 -12.83
CA HIS A 415 22.55 35.75 -12.68
C HIS A 415 22.70 36.80 -11.57
N LYS A 416 21.79 37.76 -11.49
CA LYS A 416 21.79 38.78 -10.44
C LYS A 416 21.52 38.19 -9.06
N THR A 417 20.62 37.23 -8.89
CA THR A 417 20.39 36.55 -7.60
C THR A 417 21.60 35.73 -7.17
N VAL A 418 22.29 35.09 -8.10
CA VAL A 418 23.55 34.36 -7.83
C VAL A 418 24.67 35.33 -7.46
N VAL A 419 24.79 36.47 -8.17
CA VAL A 419 25.79 37.51 -7.92
C VAL A 419 25.51 38.27 -6.62
N ASP A 420 24.26 38.66 -6.34
CA ASP A 420 23.87 39.39 -5.13
C ASP A 420 24.06 38.49 -3.88
N ASN A 421 23.79 37.18 -3.99
CA ASN A 421 24.08 36.22 -2.91
C ASN A 421 25.59 35.96 -2.74
N ALA A 422 26.37 35.99 -3.83
CA ALA A 422 27.84 35.91 -3.76
C ALA A 422 28.49 37.18 -3.19
N ILE A 423 27.92 38.37 -3.46
CA ILE A 423 28.40 39.67 -2.94
C ILE A 423 28.04 39.85 -1.45
N SER A 424 26.96 39.23 -0.97
CA SER A 424 26.58 39.28 0.46
C SER A 424 27.47 38.44 1.39
N ASN A 425 28.40 37.68 0.82
CA ASN A 425 29.35 36.88 1.56
C ASN A 425 30.74 37.52 1.43
N ASP A 426 31.17 38.19 2.51
CA ASP A 426 32.40 38.98 2.56
C ASP A 426 33.66 38.17 2.20
N GLU A 427 33.67 36.85 2.43
CA GLU A 427 34.79 35.98 2.04
C GLU A 427 34.86 35.77 0.51
N LEU A 428 33.72 35.51 -0.13
CA LEU A 428 33.63 35.29 -1.58
C LEU A 428 33.91 36.57 -2.38
N TYR A 429 33.56 37.75 -1.83
CA TYR A 429 33.82 39.03 -2.48
C TYR A 429 35.32 39.37 -2.50
N GLN A 430 36.06 39.06 -1.42
CA GLN A 430 37.50 39.28 -1.34
C GLN A 430 38.28 38.30 -2.22
N GLU A 431 37.81 37.05 -2.34
CA GLU A 431 38.39 36.02 -3.19
C GLU A 431 38.14 36.30 -4.70
N TRP A 432 36.96 36.81 -5.06
CA TRP A 432 36.67 37.23 -6.43
C TRP A 432 37.53 38.44 -6.87
N MET A 433 37.80 39.37 -5.96
CA MET A 433 38.66 40.53 -6.23
C MET A 433 40.14 40.15 -6.37
N SER A 434 40.60 39.04 -5.77
CA SER A 434 41.98 38.56 -5.92
C SER A 434 42.21 37.86 -7.26
N LEU A 435 41.22 37.10 -7.76
CA LEU A 435 41.28 36.37 -9.04
C LEU A 435 41.30 37.28 -10.28
N LYS A 436 40.76 38.50 -10.18
CA LYS A 436 40.67 39.46 -11.31
C LYS A 436 42.02 40.11 -11.68
N ASN A 437 43.03 39.94 -10.82
CA ASN A 437 44.37 40.49 -10.99
C ASN A 437 45.41 39.46 -11.48
N ASP A 438 44.98 38.24 -11.79
CA ASP A 438 45.85 37.19 -12.33
C ASP A 438 45.95 37.28 -13.88
N ASP A 439 47.18 37.40 -14.38
CA ASP A 439 47.48 37.58 -15.81
C ASP A 439 47.24 36.31 -16.66
N GLU A 440 47.27 35.12 -16.07
CA GLU A 440 46.94 33.86 -16.75
C GLU A 440 45.42 33.73 -16.94
N VAL A 441 44.64 34.13 -15.93
CA VAL A 441 43.17 34.17 -15.99
C VAL A 441 42.70 35.16 -17.07
N ARG A 442 43.37 36.31 -17.22
CA ARG A 442 43.09 37.26 -18.31
C ARG A 442 43.41 36.69 -19.69
N LYS A 443 44.48 35.90 -19.84
CA LYS A 443 44.82 35.23 -21.11
C LYS A 443 43.82 34.14 -21.49
N ILE A 444 43.29 33.40 -20.51
CA ILE A 444 42.27 32.36 -20.72
C ILE A 444 40.92 32.99 -21.09
N ILE A 445 40.53 34.10 -20.45
CA ILE A 445 39.33 34.87 -20.82
C ILE A 445 39.48 35.54 -22.20
N ALA A 446 40.67 36.02 -22.54
CA ALA A 446 40.95 36.59 -23.86
C ALA A 446 40.97 35.53 -24.98
N SER A 447 41.42 34.30 -24.71
CA SER A 447 41.42 33.20 -25.67
C SER A 447 40.02 32.63 -25.92
N THR A 448 39.11 32.72 -24.95
CA THR A 448 37.68 32.40 -25.12
C THR A 448 36.88 33.55 -25.74
N ASN A 449 37.23 34.82 -25.50
CA ASN A 449 36.54 35.97 -26.08
C ASN A 449 36.80 36.18 -27.58
N ASN A 450 37.90 35.69 -28.13
CA ASN A 450 38.23 35.90 -29.56
C ASN A 450 37.54 34.94 -30.54
N GLN A 451 36.68 34.04 -30.06
CA GLN A 451 35.79 33.25 -30.91
C GLN A 451 34.33 33.57 -30.57
N ILE A 452 33.92 34.80 -30.87
CA ILE A 452 32.51 35.18 -30.87
C ILE A 452 31.83 34.36 -31.97
N ILE A 453 31.01 33.39 -31.56
CA ILE A 453 30.12 32.65 -32.45
C ILE A 453 29.12 33.66 -33.03
N ASP A 454 29.07 33.78 -34.34
CA ASP A 454 28.12 34.66 -35.03
C ASP A 454 26.75 33.97 -35.06
N PHE A 455 25.89 34.36 -34.12
CA PHE A 455 24.54 33.81 -33.94
C PHE A 455 23.54 34.21 -35.04
N ASN A 456 23.98 34.96 -36.07
CA ASN A 456 23.10 35.39 -37.17
C ASN A 456 23.11 34.44 -38.38
N ASN A 457 23.88 33.35 -38.36
CA ASN A 457 23.99 32.41 -39.48
C ASN A 457 23.81 30.96 -39.02
N GLU A 458 22.57 30.45 -39.15
CA GLU A 458 22.14 29.12 -38.67
C GLU A 458 23.03 27.97 -39.15
N ASN A 459 23.52 28.02 -40.40
CA ASN A 459 24.36 26.97 -40.98
C ASN A 459 25.80 26.95 -40.40
N LYS A 460 26.25 28.04 -39.76
CA LYS A 460 27.56 28.14 -39.13
C LYS A 460 27.50 27.74 -37.64
N LEU A 461 26.36 27.99 -37.00
CA LEU A 461 26.10 27.68 -35.59
C LEU A 461 26.27 26.18 -35.29
N GLU A 462 25.73 25.31 -36.14
CA GLU A 462 25.80 23.87 -35.97
C GLU A 462 27.25 23.35 -36.06
N LYS A 463 28.03 23.92 -36.98
CA LYS A 463 29.44 23.55 -37.21
C LYS A 463 30.37 24.05 -36.10
N ASP A 464 30.14 25.26 -35.61
CA ASP A 464 30.91 25.86 -34.52
C ASP A 464 30.53 25.24 -33.15
N PHE A 465 29.29 24.77 -33.00
CA PHE A 465 28.85 23.97 -31.86
C PHE A 465 29.51 22.59 -31.83
N PHE A 466 29.60 21.91 -32.98
CA PHE A 466 30.33 20.63 -33.09
C PHE A 466 31.83 20.78 -32.82
N LYS A 467 32.47 21.86 -33.28
CA LYS A 467 33.88 22.18 -32.95
C LYS A 467 34.09 22.46 -31.47
N PHE A 468 33.17 23.19 -30.82
CA PHE A 468 33.19 23.41 -29.38
C PHE A 468 33.10 22.08 -28.62
N TRP A 469 32.24 21.17 -29.09
CA TRP A 469 32.10 19.82 -28.56
C TRP A 469 33.34 18.95 -28.77
N GLU A 470 34.00 19.06 -29.93
CA GLU A 470 35.23 18.35 -30.29
C GLU A 470 36.43 18.81 -29.43
N ILE A 471 36.50 20.10 -29.10
CA ILE A 471 37.51 20.67 -28.20
C ILE A 471 37.31 20.16 -26.77
N ILE A 472 36.06 20.13 -26.27
CA ILE A 472 35.73 19.54 -24.96
C ILE A 472 36.13 18.05 -24.92
N HIS A 473 35.80 17.29 -25.97
CA HIS A 473 36.14 15.87 -26.06
C HIS A 473 37.65 15.63 -26.13
N LYS A 474 38.39 16.47 -26.86
CA LYS A 474 39.86 16.40 -26.94
C LYS A 474 40.52 16.74 -25.61
N SER A 475 40.06 17.78 -24.93
CA SER A 475 40.54 18.14 -23.58
C SER A 475 40.25 17.03 -22.56
N VAL A 476 39.10 16.35 -22.66
CA VAL A 476 38.77 15.17 -21.82
C VAL A 476 39.67 13.97 -22.14
N SER A 477 39.99 13.73 -23.41
CA SER A 477 40.92 12.67 -23.85
C SER A 477 42.35 12.94 -23.38
N ASP A 478 42.84 14.17 -23.50
CA ASP A 478 44.19 14.56 -23.07
C ASP A 478 44.34 14.47 -21.54
N ILE A 479 43.25 14.72 -20.78
CA ILE A 479 43.20 14.56 -19.31
C ILE A 479 43.16 13.06 -18.90
N SER A 480 42.43 12.23 -19.66
CA SER A 480 42.41 10.78 -19.51
C SER A 480 43.81 10.18 -19.68
N ASP A 481 44.50 10.56 -20.76
CA ASP A 481 45.85 10.08 -21.09
C ASP A 481 46.91 10.55 -20.07
N PHE A 482 46.75 11.76 -19.52
CA PHE A 482 47.57 12.27 -18.42
C PHE A 482 47.40 11.43 -17.13
N SER A 483 46.18 11.04 -16.77
CA SER A 483 45.94 10.22 -15.58
C SER A 483 46.47 8.78 -15.69
N THR A 484 46.51 8.20 -16.91
CA THR A 484 47.06 6.86 -17.14
C THR A 484 48.59 6.82 -17.13
N LYS A 485 49.26 7.95 -17.39
CA LYS A 485 50.72 8.06 -17.30
C LYS A 485 51.22 8.29 -15.87
N GLU A 486 50.54 9.11 -15.07
CA GLU A 486 50.92 9.36 -13.67
C GLU A 486 50.60 8.19 -12.71
N PHE A 487 49.82 7.18 -13.14
CA PHE A 487 49.51 6.00 -12.33
C PHE A 487 50.43 4.79 -12.58
N ASN A 488 51.32 4.86 -13.58
CA ASN A 488 52.23 3.76 -13.96
C ASN A 488 53.72 4.05 -13.69
N ASP A 489 54.05 5.22 -13.13
CA ASP A 489 55.34 5.53 -12.49
C ASP A 489 55.10 5.80 -11.00
#